data_AF-A0A971P7N6-F1
#
_entry.id   AF-A0A971P7N6-F1
#
_cell.length_a   1.000
_cell.length_b   1.000
_cell.length_c   1.000
_cell.angle_alpha   90.00
_cell.angle_beta   90.00
_cell.angle_gamma   90.00
#
_symmetry.space_group_name_H-M   'P 1'
#
loop_
_entity.id
_entity.type
_entity.pdbx_description
1 polymer ?
#
loop_
_entity_poly.entity_id
_entity_poly.type
_entity_poly.pdbx_seq_one_letter_code
_entity_poly.pdbx_strand_id
1 'polypeptide(L)'
;MIASQKTDINKRDMNFFSEFSTSGSQVVSSFAIVLLVFILAIAVALGSFLYIKIKVNDVQKNINEINAEINDPNTALALAKFENLQVEVEDYRTNLFIVSQLDLLRRDNLHANTALMDRIADSIPDGIILTDLIYSDGQVLLAGNSRTYGTPLEFVQILQDKGTFQYVSIESIETLESGDISGMTPEQIGRLMKYKFSVVGALESFYSVVLSKITDDESQSLLSPAETMILRAGETFTSSGINSIVVNDQTYTLSRILINGELVGKEDFDYYMSMNEYSTRVTQKIDVKLYYVLKAGDAK
;
A
#
# COMPACT_ATOMS: atom_id res chain seq x y z
N MET A 1 54.88 17.21 129.31
CA MET A 1 54.07 16.79 128.13
C MET A 1 52.63 17.17 128.40
N ILE A 2 52.05 18.05 127.59
CA ILE A 2 50.70 18.60 127.76
C ILE A 2 49.85 18.16 126.55
N ALA A 3 48.68 17.59 126.80
CA ALA A 3 47.49 17.55 125.93
C ALA A 3 46.31 17.13 126.83
N SER A 4 45.29 17.95 127.12
CA SER A 4 44.30 18.69 126.32
C SER A 4 43.14 17.82 125.79
N GLN A 5 42.00 18.03 126.48
CA GLN A 5 40.57 18.01 126.12
C GLN A 5 40.07 17.38 124.81
N LYS A 6 38.91 16.71 124.92
CA LYS A 6 37.86 16.70 123.88
C LYS A 6 36.47 16.70 124.53
N THR A 7 35.61 17.58 124.05
CA THR A 7 34.16 17.60 124.30
C THR A 7 33.44 17.41 122.97
N ASP A 8 32.42 16.56 122.99
CA ASP A 8 31.54 16.20 121.88
C ASP A 8 30.67 17.35 121.37
N ILE A 9 30.56 17.46 120.05
CA ILE A 9 29.33 17.90 119.37
C ILE A 9 29.19 17.05 118.11
N ASN A 10 28.29 16.08 118.15
CA ASN A 10 27.95 15.21 117.03
C ASN A 10 26.42 15.12 116.94
N LYS A 11 25.90 15.16 115.70
CA LYS A 11 24.48 15.02 115.28
C LYS A 11 23.65 16.30 115.16
N ARG A 12 23.87 17.03 114.08
CA ARG A 12 22.78 17.62 113.28
C ARG A 12 23.28 17.79 111.84
N ASP A 13 22.43 17.49 110.86
CA ASP A 13 22.64 17.61 109.41
C ASP A 13 23.27 16.41 108.67
N MET A 14 22.51 15.32 108.59
CA MET A 14 22.72 14.23 107.61
C MET A 14 21.51 14.02 106.67
N ASN A 15 20.62 15.00 106.51
CA ASN A 15 19.41 14.86 105.66
C ASN A 15 19.43 15.68 104.36
N PHE A 16 20.57 16.27 103.97
CA PHE A 16 20.62 17.18 102.81
C PHE A 16 20.95 16.51 101.46
N PHE A 17 21.24 15.20 101.43
CA PHE A 17 21.75 14.53 100.22
C PHE A 17 20.83 13.48 99.59
N SER A 18 19.61 13.28 100.11
CA SER A 18 18.69 12.28 99.52
C SER A 18 17.88 12.79 98.32
N GLU A 19 17.72 14.11 98.15
CA GLU A 19 16.92 14.68 97.06
C GLU A 19 17.66 14.84 95.73
N PHE A 20 19.00 14.69 95.70
CA PHE A 20 19.77 14.78 94.45
C PHE A 20 20.06 13.45 93.77
N SER A 21 19.62 12.31 94.33
CA SER A 21 19.88 10.99 93.72
C SER A 21 18.76 10.50 92.79
N THR A 22 17.61 11.15 92.74
CA THR A 22 16.42 10.62 92.05
C THR A 22 16.29 11.10 90.59
N SER A 23 17.02 12.14 90.17
CA SER A 23 16.94 12.72 88.82
C SER A 23 17.88 12.08 87.78
N GLY A 24 18.87 11.28 88.20
CA GLY A 24 19.78 10.58 87.28
C GLY A 24 19.20 9.32 86.64
N SER A 25 18.29 8.63 87.34
CA SER A 25 17.76 7.32 86.90
C SER A 25 16.72 7.43 85.77
N GLN A 26 15.84 8.44 85.81
CA GLN A 26 14.79 8.62 84.78
C GLN A 26 15.32 9.18 83.44
N VAL A 27 16.35 10.03 83.48
CA VAL A 27 16.96 10.59 82.26
C VAL A 27 17.81 9.53 81.54
N VAL A 28 18.53 8.68 82.29
CA VAL A 28 19.29 7.55 81.72
C VAL A 28 18.37 6.52 81.07
N SER A 29 17.19 6.25 81.64
CA SER A 29 16.20 5.34 81.04
C SER A 29 15.65 5.85 79.71
N SER A 30 15.39 7.15 79.59
CA SER A 30 14.83 7.74 78.36
C SER A 30 15.87 7.79 77.22
N PHE A 31 17.12 8.10 77.56
CA PHE A 31 18.23 8.13 76.60
C PHE A 31 18.55 6.74 76.04
N ALA A 32 18.48 5.69 76.88
CA ALA A 32 18.68 4.30 76.45
C ALA A 32 17.61 3.82 75.46
N ILE A 33 16.34 4.21 75.67
CA ILE A 33 15.23 3.87 74.77
C ILE A 33 15.41 4.54 73.40
N VAL A 34 15.78 5.83 73.38
CA VAL A 34 16.04 6.57 72.13
C VAL A 34 17.22 5.96 71.36
N LEU A 35 18.30 5.59 72.05
CA LEU A 35 19.45 4.92 71.44
C LEU A 35 19.06 3.57 70.82
N LEU A 36 18.21 2.80 71.49
CA LEU A 36 17.75 1.49 71.01
C LEU A 36 16.88 1.63 69.75
N VAL A 37 15.96 2.62 69.73
CA VAL A 37 15.16 2.95 68.53
C VAL A 37 16.06 3.39 67.38
N PHE A 38 17.11 4.16 67.65
CA PHE A 38 18.06 4.61 66.64
C PHE A 38 18.88 3.45 66.05
N ILE A 39 19.37 2.52 66.89
CA ILE A 39 20.06 1.31 66.44
C ILE A 39 19.13 0.43 65.60
N LEU A 40 17.85 0.29 66.01
CA LEU A 40 16.85 -0.45 65.26
C LEU A 40 16.60 0.19 63.89
N ALA A 41 16.49 1.52 63.82
CA ALA A 41 16.32 2.25 62.57
C ALA A 41 17.52 2.06 61.62
N ILE A 42 18.75 2.10 62.16
CA ILE A 42 19.97 1.81 61.38
C ILE A 42 19.96 0.37 60.86
N ALA A 43 19.56 -0.61 61.67
CA ALA A 43 19.48 -2.01 61.25
C ALA A 43 18.46 -2.21 60.11
N VAL A 44 17.30 -1.56 60.19
CA VAL A 44 16.27 -1.59 59.12
C VAL A 44 16.78 -0.91 57.85
N ALA A 45 17.47 0.23 57.96
CA ALA A 45 18.05 0.93 56.82
C ALA A 45 19.14 0.09 56.12
N LEU A 46 20.03 -0.54 56.89
CA LEU A 46 21.05 -1.47 56.37
C LEU A 46 20.42 -2.68 55.69
N GLY A 47 19.40 -3.29 56.30
CA GLY A 47 18.68 -4.42 55.72
C GLY A 47 18.02 -4.05 54.38
N SER A 48 17.38 -2.87 54.32
CA SER A 48 16.74 -2.36 53.10
C SER A 48 17.76 -2.07 52.00
N PHE A 49 18.91 -1.49 52.35
CA PHE A 49 20.01 -1.23 51.41
C PHE A 49 20.57 -2.54 50.81
N LEU A 50 20.77 -3.57 51.64
CA LEU A 50 21.22 -4.89 51.18
C LEU A 50 20.21 -5.54 50.23
N TYR A 51 18.91 -5.46 50.55
CA TYR A 51 17.84 -5.98 49.70
C TYR A 51 17.82 -5.32 48.32
N ILE A 52 17.91 -3.98 48.26
CA ILE A 52 17.96 -3.24 47.00
C ILE A 52 19.21 -3.65 46.19
N LYS A 53 20.37 -3.77 46.85
CA LYS A 53 21.62 -4.17 46.18
C LYS A 53 21.51 -5.56 45.54
N ILE A 54 20.87 -6.52 46.22
CA ILE A 54 20.63 -7.87 45.67
C ILE A 54 19.73 -7.80 44.44
N LYS A 55 18.60 -7.07 44.52
CA LYS A 55 17.66 -6.93 43.39
C LYS A 55 18.28 -6.24 42.18
N VAL A 56 19.08 -5.20 42.40
CA VAL A 56 19.82 -4.52 41.32
C VAL A 56 20.82 -5.48 40.68
N ASN A 57 21.51 -6.31 41.47
CA ASN A 57 22.45 -7.29 40.93
C ASN A 57 21.76 -8.39 40.11
N ASP A 58 20.59 -8.86 40.52
CA ASP A 58 19.77 -9.82 39.75
C ASP A 58 19.31 -9.23 38.42
N VAL A 59 18.84 -7.97 38.42
CA VAL A 59 18.42 -7.28 37.19
C VAL A 59 19.62 -7.04 36.28
N GLN A 60 20.78 -6.66 36.83
CA GLN A 60 22.01 -6.48 36.06
C GLN A 60 22.47 -7.80 35.44
N LYS A 61 22.31 -8.91 36.16
CA LYS A 61 22.61 -10.25 35.64
C LYS A 61 21.70 -10.62 34.48
N ASN A 62 20.40 -10.38 34.59
CA ASN A 62 19.46 -10.61 33.50
C ASN A 62 19.75 -9.72 32.27
N ILE A 63 20.11 -8.46 32.49
CA ILE A 63 20.54 -7.55 31.42
C ILE A 63 21.82 -8.07 30.74
N ASN A 64 22.78 -8.57 31.52
CA ASN A 64 24.01 -9.12 30.98
C ASN A 64 23.79 -10.45 30.24
N GLU A 65 22.86 -11.30 30.70
CA GLU A 65 22.46 -12.54 30.02
C GLU A 65 21.75 -12.22 28.69
N ILE A 66 20.81 -11.29 28.68
CA ILE A 66 20.14 -10.82 27.45
C ILE A 66 21.13 -10.17 26.49
N ASN A 67 22.04 -9.32 26.99
CA ASN A 67 23.08 -8.73 26.16
C ASN A 67 24.07 -9.79 25.63
N ALA A 68 24.35 -10.84 26.39
CA ALA A 68 25.18 -11.95 25.93
C ALA A 68 24.47 -12.79 24.86
N GLU A 69 23.15 -12.95 24.95
CA GLU A 69 22.32 -13.66 23.98
C GLU A 69 22.12 -12.87 22.68
N ILE A 70 21.97 -11.53 22.76
CA ILE A 70 21.92 -10.64 21.59
C ILE A 70 23.29 -10.51 20.91
N ASN A 71 24.38 -10.48 21.69
CA ASN A 71 25.75 -10.45 21.16
C ASN A 71 26.29 -11.85 20.85
N ASP A 72 25.52 -12.92 21.03
CA ASP A 72 25.94 -14.26 20.64
C ASP A 72 26.07 -14.28 19.10
N PRO A 73 27.23 -14.68 18.54
CA PRO A 73 27.46 -14.70 17.11
C PRO A 73 26.38 -15.45 16.32
N ASN A 74 25.68 -16.43 16.93
CA ASN A 74 24.61 -17.16 16.27
C ASN A 74 23.32 -16.33 16.11
N THR A 75 23.00 -15.47 17.08
CA THR A 75 21.81 -14.59 17.04
C THR A 75 22.01 -13.44 16.06
N ALA A 76 23.22 -12.87 16.04
CA ALA A 76 23.62 -11.90 15.02
C ALA A 76 23.62 -12.51 13.60
N LEU A 77 24.08 -13.76 13.45
CA LEU A 77 23.99 -14.52 12.20
C LEU A 77 22.54 -14.83 11.80
N ALA A 78 21.66 -15.11 12.76
CA ALA A 78 20.24 -15.36 12.52
C ALA A 78 19.52 -14.08 12.08
N LEU A 79 19.80 -12.94 12.71
CA LEU A 79 19.26 -11.64 12.31
C LEU A 79 19.75 -11.24 10.91
N ALA A 80 21.06 -11.36 10.66
CA ALA A 80 21.64 -11.08 9.35
C ALA A 80 21.12 -12.04 8.26
N LYS A 81 20.87 -13.32 8.59
CA LYS A 81 20.20 -14.25 7.68
C LYS A 81 18.75 -13.87 7.42
N PHE A 82 18.03 -13.42 8.44
CA PHE A 82 16.63 -13.01 8.30
C PHE A 82 16.49 -11.73 7.47
N GLU A 83 17.35 -10.74 7.68
CA GLU A 83 17.41 -9.53 6.84
C GLU A 83 17.79 -9.87 5.39
N ASN A 84 18.79 -10.73 5.17
CA ASN A 84 19.12 -11.20 3.82
C ASN A 84 17.97 -12.00 3.18
N LEU A 85 17.25 -12.83 3.94
CA LEU A 85 16.08 -13.56 3.46
C LEU A 85 14.91 -12.62 3.13
N GLN A 86 14.71 -11.51 3.87
CA GLN A 86 13.71 -10.51 3.51
C GLN A 86 14.07 -9.79 2.22
N VAL A 87 15.33 -9.38 2.07
CA VAL A 87 15.84 -8.78 0.83
C VAL A 87 15.69 -9.76 -0.33
N GLU A 88 16.03 -11.04 -0.12
CA GLU A 88 15.92 -12.10 -1.12
C GLU A 88 14.45 -12.36 -1.51
N VAL A 89 13.51 -12.36 -0.55
CA VAL A 89 12.07 -12.49 -0.84
C VAL A 89 11.54 -11.31 -1.65
N GLU A 90 11.97 -10.09 -1.35
CA GLU A 90 11.58 -8.90 -2.10
C GLU A 90 12.22 -8.88 -3.50
N ASP A 91 13.45 -9.36 -3.64
CA ASP A 91 14.11 -9.61 -4.92
C ASP A 91 13.39 -10.71 -5.72
N TYR A 92 12.90 -11.77 -5.08
CA TYR A 92 12.10 -12.81 -5.74
C TYR A 92 10.73 -12.28 -6.20
N ARG A 93 10.08 -11.41 -5.42
CA ARG A 93 8.83 -10.74 -5.83
C ARG A 93 9.06 -9.82 -7.01
N THR A 94 10.14 -9.04 -6.97
CA THR A 94 10.54 -8.14 -8.06
C THR A 94 10.94 -8.94 -9.31
N ASN A 95 11.70 -10.02 -9.15
CA ASN A 95 12.07 -10.91 -10.25
C ASN A 95 10.87 -11.68 -10.83
N LEU A 96 9.91 -12.12 -10.01
CA LEU A 96 8.66 -12.72 -10.51
C LEU A 96 7.83 -11.70 -11.30
N PHE A 97 7.76 -10.46 -10.82
CA PHE A 97 7.11 -9.37 -11.55
C PHE A 97 7.84 -9.11 -12.89
N ILE A 98 9.16 -8.99 -12.89
CA ILE A 98 9.97 -8.79 -14.11
C ILE A 98 9.85 -9.98 -15.06
N VAL A 99 9.89 -11.23 -14.58
CA VAL A 99 9.74 -12.43 -15.41
C VAL A 99 8.32 -12.54 -15.98
N SER A 100 7.30 -12.18 -15.21
CA SER A 100 5.92 -12.11 -15.72
C SER A 100 5.76 -11.02 -16.79
N GLN A 101 6.40 -9.86 -16.61
CA GLN A 101 6.43 -8.78 -17.58
C GLN A 101 7.25 -9.15 -18.83
N LEU A 102 8.36 -9.86 -18.68
CA LEU A 102 9.20 -10.31 -19.79
C LEU A 102 8.58 -11.47 -20.58
N ASP A 103 7.85 -12.39 -19.96
CA ASP A 103 7.12 -13.44 -20.67
C ASP A 103 5.85 -12.89 -21.37
N LEU A 104 5.33 -11.75 -20.90
CA LEU A 104 4.33 -10.94 -21.63
C LEU A 104 5.00 -10.23 -22.83
N LEU A 105 6.07 -9.46 -22.61
CA LEU A 105 6.81 -8.76 -23.67
C LEU A 105 7.40 -9.69 -24.75
N ARG A 106 7.69 -10.95 -24.40
CA ARG A 106 8.12 -12.00 -25.35
C ARG A 106 6.95 -12.52 -26.21
N ARG A 107 5.72 -12.48 -25.72
CA ARG A 107 4.51 -12.75 -26.54
C ARG A 107 4.14 -11.54 -27.41
N ASP A 108 4.43 -10.32 -26.94
CA ASP A 108 4.10 -9.06 -27.62
C ASP A 108 4.96 -8.73 -28.86
N ASN A 109 6.08 -9.43 -29.08
CA ASN A 109 6.97 -9.21 -30.24
C ASN A 109 6.87 -10.31 -31.31
N LEU A 110 5.65 -10.73 -31.65
CA LEU A 110 5.40 -11.42 -32.92
C LEU A 110 5.31 -10.37 -34.03
N HIS A 111 6.40 -10.27 -34.81
CA HIS A 111 6.43 -9.61 -36.11
C HIS A 111 5.10 -9.78 -36.85
N ALA A 112 4.54 -8.66 -37.34
CA ALA A 112 3.31 -8.60 -38.13
C ALA A 112 3.17 -9.86 -39.02
N ASN A 113 2.27 -10.75 -38.62
CA ASN A 113 2.07 -12.02 -39.28
C ASN A 113 1.64 -11.72 -40.73
N THR A 114 2.48 -12.02 -41.71
CA THR A 114 2.19 -11.77 -43.13
C THR A 114 0.87 -12.40 -43.55
N ALA A 115 0.52 -13.57 -43.00
CA ALA A 115 -0.76 -14.22 -43.29
C ALA A 115 -1.98 -13.46 -42.71
N LEU A 116 -1.81 -12.74 -41.60
CA LEU A 116 -2.86 -11.88 -41.06
C LEU A 116 -3.06 -10.64 -41.93
N MET A 117 -1.97 -10.06 -42.44
CA MET A 117 -2.02 -8.92 -43.36
C MET A 117 -2.67 -9.29 -44.69
N ASP A 118 -2.35 -10.45 -45.25
CA ASP A 118 -2.98 -10.97 -46.45
C ASP A 118 -4.49 -11.15 -46.24
N ARG A 119 -4.90 -11.74 -45.10
CA ARG A 119 -6.33 -11.91 -44.77
C ARG A 119 -7.06 -10.59 -44.61
N ILE A 120 -6.43 -9.58 -44.00
CA ILE A 120 -7.04 -8.25 -43.86
C ILE A 120 -7.18 -7.60 -45.23
N ALA A 121 -6.13 -7.63 -46.06
CA ALA A 121 -6.13 -7.08 -47.41
C ALA A 121 -7.20 -7.73 -48.30
N ASP A 122 -7.32 -9.06 -48.26
CA ASP A 122 -8.34 -9.84 -48.99
C ASP A 122 -9.78 -9.58 -48.51
N SER A 123 -9.94 -8.88 -47.39
CA SER A 123 -11.23 -8.60 -46.76
C SER A 123 -11.70 -7.17 -46.95
N ILE A 124 -10.89 -6.30 -47.56
CA ILE A 124 -11.24 -4.89 -47.75
C ILE A 124 -12.33 -4.79 -48.84
N PRO A 125 -13.56 -4.35 -48.51
CA PRO A 125 -14.61 -4.16 -49.51
C PRO A 125 -14.35 -2.92 -50.38
N ASP A 126 -15.01 -2.87 -51.53
CA ASP A 126 -14.98 -1.71 -52.42
C ASP A 126 -15.48 -0.45 -51.71
N GLY A 127 -14.70 0.62 -51.77
CA GLY A 127 -15.06 1.90 -51.16
C GLY A 127 -14.50 2.13 -49.76
N ILE A 128 -13.59 1.26 -49.28
CA ILE A 128 -12.70 1.54 -48.15
C ILE A 128 -11.27 1.81 -48.64
N ILE A 129 -10.58 2.75 -48.00
CA ILE A 129 -9.13 2.90 -48.05
C ILE A 129 -8.62 2.86 -46.61
N LEU A 130 -7.80 1.86 -46.28
CA LEU A 130 -7.10 1.82 -45.00
C LEU A 130 -5.94 2.83 -45.02
N THR A 131 -5.79 3.59 -43.94
CA THR A 131 -4.71 4.56 -43.75
C THR A 131 -3.70 4.06 -42.73
N ASP A 132 -4.18 3.43 -41.67
CA ASP A 132 -3.35 3.02 -40.55
C ASP A 132 -3.66 1.60 -40.13
N LEU A 133 -2.59 0.90 -39.76
CA LEU A 133 -2.65 -0.43 -39.19
C LEU A 133 -1.63 -0.50 -38.07
N ILE A 134 -2.11 -0.62 -36.83
CA ILE A 134 -1.27 -0.57 -35.63
C ILE A 134 -1.47 -1.86 -34.85
N TYR A 135 -0.37 -2.49 -34.49
CA TYR A 135 -0.32 -3.66 -33.63
C TYR A 135 0.13 -3.24 -32.24
N SER A 136 -0.63 -3.60 -31.22
CA SER A 136 -0.25 -3.41 -29.81
C SER A 136 -0.91 -4.49 -28.98
N ASP A 137 -0.18 -5.13 -28.05
CA ASP A 137 -0.72 -5.97 -26.97
C ASP A 137 -1.85 -6.94 -27.36
N GLY A 138 -1.64 -7.69 -28.45
CA GLY A 138 -2.61 -8.69 -28.93
C GLY A 138 -3.86 -8.12 -29.61
N GLN A 139 -3.91 -6.81 -29.87
CA GLN A 139 -4.93 -6.16 -30.69
C GLN A 139 -4.34 -5.53 -31.97
N VAL A 140 -5.21 -5.38 -32.96
CA VAL A 140 -4.93 -4.71 -34.23
C VAL A 140 -5.94 -3.58 -34.39
N LEU A 141 -5.42 -2.36 -34.42
CA LEU A 141 -6.21 -1.18 -34.75
C LEU A 141 -6.10 -0.92 -36.26
N LEU A 142 -7.24 -0.85 -36.93
CA LEU A 142 -7.38 -0.55 -38.35
C LEU A 142 -8.10 0.78 -38.48
N ALA A 143 -7.45 1.79 -39.05
CA ALA A 143 -8.11 3.04 -39.37
C ALA A 143 -8.12 3.27 -40.88
N GLY A 144 -9.14 3.98 -41.34
CA GLY A 144 -9.28 4.27 -42.74
C GLY A 144 -10.42 5.24 -43.05
N ASN A 145 -10.67 5.40 -44.34
CA ASN A 145 -11.78 6.21 -44.83
C ASN A 145 -12.70 5.37 -45.70
N SER A 146 -13.98 5.72 -45.71
CA SER A 146 -15.01 5.03 -46.49
C SER A 146 -15.93 6.00 -47.22
N ARG A 147 -16.54 5.51 -48.31
CA ARG A 147 -17.52 6.26 -49.11
C ARG A 147 -18.89 6.32 -48.44
N THR A 148 -19.28 5.26 -47.73
CA THR A 148 -20.59 5.14 -47.09
C THR A 148 -20.43 4.70 -45.65
N TYR A 149 -21.37 5.11 -44.79
CA TYR A 149 -21.41 4.70 -43.39
C TYR A 149 -21.52 3.17 -43.22
N GLY A 150 -22.15 2.48 -44.17
CA GLY A 150 -22.35 1.02 -44.09
C GLY A 150 -21.11 0.21 -44.43
N THR A 151 -20.20 0.73 -45.25
CA THR A 151 -19.04 -0.04 -45.74
C THR A 151 -18.08 -0.48 -44.63
N PRO A 152 -17.76 0.35 -43.61
CA PRO A 152 -16.98 -0.09 -42.44
C PRO A 152 -17.67 -1.21 -41.64
N LEU A 153 -19.00 -1.19 -41.54
CA LEU A 153 -19.76 -2.24 -40.84
C LEU A 153 -19.69 -3.57 -41.60
N GLU A 154 -19.80 -3.52 -42.93
CA GLU A 154 -19.60 -4.67 -43.80
C GLU A 154 -18.17 -5.22 -43.67
N PHE A 155 -17.17 -4.36 -43.62
CA PHE A 155 -15.78 -4.77 -43.44
C PHE A 155 -15.56 -5.53 -42.12
N VAL A 156 -16.11 -5.01 -41.00
CA VAL A 156 -16.07 -5.70 -39.70
C VAL A 156 -16.74 -7.07 -39.78
N GLN A 157 -17.90 -7.16 -40.44
CA GLN A 157 -18.61 -8.42 -40.62
C GLN A 157 -17.76 -9.44 -41.41
N ILE A 158 -17.13 -9.02 -42.53
CA ILE A 158 -16.26 -9.90 -43.33
C ILE A 158 -15.07 -10.39 -42.50
N LEU A 159 -14.44 -9.50 -41.73
CA LEU A 159 -13.31 -9.84 -40.86
C LEU A 159 -13.70 -10.86 -39.77
N GLN A 160 -14.90 -10.72 -39.21
CA GLN A 160 -15.45 -11.65 -38.23
C GLN A 160 -15.78 -13.01 -38.88
N ASP A 161 -16.44 -13.01 -40.04
CA ASP A 161 -16.89 -14.23 -40.74
C ASP A 161 -15.72 -15.08 -41.25
N LYS A 162 -14.63 -14.43 -41.67
CA LYS A 162 -13.39 -15.12 -42.08
C LYS A 162 -12.55 -15.61 -40.90
N GLY A 163 -12.94 -15.29 -39.66
CA GLY A 163 -12.15 -15.62 -38.46
C GLY A 163 -10.76 -14.97 -38.48
N THR A 164 -10.65 -13.78 -39.08
CA THR A 164 -9.39 -13.02 -39.09
C THR A 164 -9.01 -12.60 -37.67
N PHE A 165 -10.00 -12.29 -36.85
CA PHE A 165 -9.88 -11.95 -35.44
C PHE A 165 -10.76 -12.88 -34.60
N GLN A 166 -10.40 -13.05 -33.33
CA GLN A 166 -11.28 -13.72 -32.36
C GLN A 166 -12.51 -12.87 -32.08
N TYR A 167 -12.31 -11.56 -32.06
CA TYR A 167 -13.35 -10.56 -31.94
C TYR A 167 -12.97 -9.32 -32.73
N VAL A 168 -13.90 -8.71 -33.44
CA VAL A 168 -13.68 -7.44 -34.14
C VAL A 168 -14.87 -6.51 -33.92
N SER A 169 -14.60 -5.22 -33.71
CA SER A 169 -15.64 -4.22 -33.61
C SER A 169 -15.23 -2.87 -34.15
N ILE A 170 -16.25 -2.10 -34.53
CA ILE A 170 -16.08 -0.70 -34.87
C ILE A 170 -15.95 0.13 -33.59
N GLU A 171 -14.90 0.95 -33.50
CA GLU A 171 -14.75 1.94 -32.43
C GLU A 171 -15.46 3.24 -32.79
N SER A 172 -15.23 3.72 -34.01
CA SER A 172 -15.81 4.99 -34.45
C SER A 172 -16.07 5.03 -35.95
N ILE A 173 -17.10 5.80 -36.32
CA ILE A 173 -17.34 6.26 -37.69
C ILE A 173 -17.69 7.74 -37.61
N GLU A 174 -16.82 8.58 -38.13
CA GLU A 174 -16.96 10.03 -38.13
C GLU A 174 -17.21 10.52 -39.55
N THR A 175 -18.07 11.52 -39.69
CA THR A 175 -18.25 12.18 -41.00
C THR A 175 -17.10 13.16 -41.20
N LEU A 176 -16.39 13.04 -42.31
CA LEU A 176 -15.41 14.03 -42.71
C LEU A 176 -16.17 15.28 -43.16
N GLU A 177 -15.82 16.44 -42.61
CA GLU A 177 -16.34 17.70 -43.12
C GLU A 177 -16.00 17.79 -44.61
N SER A 178 -17.05 17.76 -45.43
CA SER A 178 -16.89 17.87 -46.86
C SER A 178 -16.33 19.26 -47.16
N GLY A 179 -15.06 19.32 -47.56
CA GLY A 179 -14.49 20.50 -48.19
C GLY A 179 -15.36 20.96 -49.36
N ASP A 180 -15.21 22.21 -49.81
CA ASP A 180 -16.11 22.84 -50.77
C ASP A 180 -16.43 21.95 -51.98
N ILE A 181 -17.62 21.35 -51.97
CA ILE A 181 -18.14 20.46 -53.01
C ILE A 181 -18.76 21.24 -54.18
N SER A 182 -18.72 22.57 -54.11
CA SER A 182 -19.26 23.45 -55.14
C SER A 182 -18.52 23.23 -56.47
N GLY A 183 -19.23 22.70 -57.46
CA GLY A 183 -18.69 22.47 -58.82
C GLY A 183 -18.20 21.05 -59.10
N MET A 184 -18.33 20.11 -58.17
CA MET A 184 -18.04 18.69 -58.43
C MET A 184 -19.22 17.99 -59.12
N THR A 185 -18.95 17.07 -60.05
CA THR A 185 -20.00 16.23 -60.66
C THR A 185 -20.50 15.17 -59.67
N PRO A 186 -21.73 14.62 -59.84
CA PRO A 186 -22.23 13.52 -59.01
C PRO A 186 -21.29 12.32 -58.94
N GLU A 187 -20.59 11.98 -60.03
CA GLU A 187 -19.58 10.91 -60.05
C GLU A 187 -18.33 11.26 -59.23
N GLN A 188 -17.91 12.53 -59.21
CA GLN A 188 -16.78 12.99 -58.40
C GLN A 188 -17.15 13.01 -56.91
N ILE A 189 -18.35 13.45 -56.58
CA ILE A 189 -18.91 13.41 -55.21
C ILE A 189 -19.03 11.95 -54.73
N GLY A 190 -19.40 11.03 -55.62
CA GLY A 190 -19.48 9.59 -55.33
C GLY A 190 -18.12 8.91 -55.10
N ARG A 191 -17.00 9.56 -55.47
CA ARG A 191 -15.63 9.08 -55.21
C ARG A 191 -15.02 9.66 -53.95
N LEU A 192 -15.61 10.70 -53.36
CA LEU A 192 -15.12 11.28 -52.11
C LEU A 192 -15.29 10.27 -50.97
N MET A 193 -14.25 10.13 -50.17
CA MET A 193 -14.37 9.45 -48.88
C MET A 193 -15.04 10.41 -47.91
N LYS A 194 -16.22 10.03 -47.43
CA LYS A 194 -17.09 10.88 -46.61
C LYS A 194 -16.97 10.56 -45.13
N TYR A 195 -16.41 9.40 -44.80
CA TYR A 195 -16.32 8.94 -43.43
C TYR A 195 -14.91 8.50 -43.10
N LYS A 196 -14.44 8.82 -41.91
CA LYS A 196 -13.27 8.22 -41.27
C LYS A 196 -13.77 7.16 -40.29
N PHE A 197 -13.10 6.02 -40.21
CA PHE A 197 -13.47 4.96 -39.28
C PHE A 197 -12.26 4.38 -38.57
N SER A 198 -12.53 3.77 -37.41
CA SER A 198 -11.58 2.98 -36.62
C SER A 198 -12.21 1.65 -36.23
N VAL A 199 -11.48 0.56 -36.43
CA VAL A 199 -11.88 -0.82 -36.11
C VAL A 199 -10.80 -1.44 -35.24
N VAL A 200 -11.22 -2.10 -34.17
CA VAL A 200 -10.33 -2.86 -33.28
C VAL A 200 -10.59 -4.35 -33.45
N GLY A 201 -9.52 -5.12 -33.69
CA GLY A 201 -9.54 -6.56 -33.81
C GLY A 201 -8.67 -7.22 -32.74
N ALA A 202 -9.23 -8.15 -31.98
CA ALA A 202 -8.53 -8.96 -30.98
C ALA A 202 -7.96 -10.24 -31.60
N LEU A 203 -6.67 -10.50 -31.40
CA LEU A 203 -5.98 -11.70 -31.87
C LEU A 203 -6.10 -12.86 -30.87
N GLU A 204 -6.23 -12.53 -29.58
CA GLU A 204 -6.37 -13.52 -28.52
C GLU A 204 -7.82 -13.73 -28.13
N SER A 205 -8.15 -14.93 -27.65
CA SER A 205 -9.52 -15.25 -27.25
C SER A 205 -9.84 -14.78 -25.83
N PHE A 206 -8.83 -14.51 -25.01
CA PHE A 206 -8.97 -14.14 -23.60
C PHE A 206 -7.94 -13.08 -23.23
N TYR A 207 -8.34 -12.13 -22.39
CA TYR A 207 -7.45 -11.14 -21.81
C TYR A 207 -7.64 -11.03 -20.30
N SER A 208 -6.57 -10.64 -19.61
CA SER A 208 -6.63 -10.32 -18.18
C SER A 208 -7.03 -8.87 -17.96
N VAL A 209 -8.00 -8.65 -17.09
CA VAL A 209 -8.33 -7.35 -16.51
C VAL A 209 -7.85 -7.34 -15.06
N VAL A 210 -7.03 -6.37 -14.70
CA VAL A 210 -6.54 -6.15 -13.33
C VAL A 210 -7.10 -4.83 -12.83
N LEU A 211 -7.79 -4.86 -11.70
CA LEU A 211 -8.32 -3.68 -11.03
C LEU A 211 -7.63 -3.50 -9.68
N SER A 212 -6.94 -2.38 -9.50
CA SER A 212 -6.25 -2.02 -8.26
C SER A 212 -6.88 -0.77 -7.64
N LYS A 213 -7.10 -0.80 -6.33
CA LYS A 213 -7.59 0.34 -5.54
C LYS A 213 -6.42 0.86 -4.70
N ILE A 214 -6.02 2.10 -4.89
CA ILE A 214 -4.74 2.66 -4.42
C ILE A 214 -4.99 3.99 -3.71
N THR A 215 -4.18 4.34 -2.70
CA THR A 215 -4.17 5.69 -2.13
C THR A 215 -3.60 6.71 -3.11
N ASP A 216 -4.22 7.88 -3.18
CA ASP A 216 -3.73 9.02 -3.98
C ASP A 216 -2.84 9.92 -3.12
N ASP A 217 -1.80 9.31 -2.56
CA ASP A 217 -0.74 9.97 -1.81
C ASP A 217 0.63 9.59 -2.39
N GLU A 218 1.70 10.09 -1.78
CA GLU A 218 3.08 9.79 -2.23
C GLU A 218 3.43 8.30 -2.09
N SER A 219 2.75 7.57 -1.18
CA SER A 219 3.05 6.17 -0.92
C SER A 219 2.40 5.21 -1.92
N GLN A 220 1.29 5.61 -2.55
CA GLN A 220 0.50 4.80 -3.48
C GLN A 220 0.25 3.37 -2.97
N SER A 221 -0.19 3.28 -1.72
CA SER A 221 -0.46 2.01 -1.04
C SER A 221 -1.76 1.37 -1.56
N LEU A 222 -1.78 0.04 -1.66
CA LEU A 222 -2.99 -0.70 -2.02
C LEU A 222 -4.01 -0.67 -0.88
N LEU A 223 -5.24 -0.27 -1.18
CA LEU A 223 -6.37 -0.25 -0.25
C LEU A 223 -7.05 -1.62 -0.14
N SER A 224 -6.88 -2.47 -1.15
CA SER A 224 -7.33 -3.87 -1.16
C SER A 224 -6.43 -4.71 -2.09
N PRO A 225 -6.45 -6.05 -1.99
CA PRO A 225 -5.85 -6.90 -3.00
C PRO A 225 -6.38 -6.54 -4.40
N ALA A 226 -5.52 -6.60 -5.41
CA ALA A 226 -5.92 -6.36 -6.78
C ALA A 226 -6.88 -7.46 -7.27
N GLU A 227 -7.99 -7.06 -7.88
CA GLU A 227 -8.96 -7.97 -8.47
C GLU A 227 -8.45 -8.33 -9.87
N THR A 228 -8.25 -9.62 -10.13
CA THR A 228 -7.80 -10.10 -11.45
C THR A 228 -8.85 -11.02 -12.03
N MET A 229 -9.29 -10.72 -13.26
CA MET A 229 -10.27 -11.52 -13.99
C MET A 229 -9.72 -11.86 -15.38
N ILE A 230 -10.06 -13.05 -15.87
CA ILE A 230 -9.78 -13.47 -17.25
C ILE A 230 -11.12 -13.48 -17.99
N LEU A 231 -11.25 -12.62 -18.99
CA LEU A 231 -12.47 -12.44 -19.76
C LEU A 231 -12.22 -12.76 -21.23
N ARG A 232 -13.25 -13.18 -21.96
CA ARG A 232 -13.15 -13.41 -23.40
C ARG A 232 -13.04 -12.07 -24.13
N ALA A 233 -12.36 -12.08 -25.28
CA ALA A 233 -12.34 -10.94 -26.17
C ALA A 233 -13.78 -10.53 -26.55
N GLY A 234 -14.09 -9.25 -26.41
CA GLY A 234 -15.40 -8.66 -26.66
C GLY A 234 -16.36 -8.68 -25.46
N GLU A 235 -16.05 -9.39 -24.36
CA GLU A 235 -16.85 -9.31 -23.14
C GLU A 235 -16.70 -7.96 -22.45
N THR A 236 -17.70 -7.58 -21.64
CA THR A 236 -17.67 -6.35 -20.87
C THR A 236 -17.23 -6.64 -19.44
N PHE A 237 -16.17 -5.97 -19.00
CA PHE A 237 -15.81 -5.89 -17.59
C PHE A 237 -16.62 -4.78 -16.92
N THR A 238 -17.15 -5.05 -15.74
CA THR A 238 -17.87 -4.05 -14.93
C THR A 238 -17.39 -4.12 -13.48
N SER A 239 -17.21 -2.95 -12.86
CA SER A 239 -16.93 -2.81 -11.44
C SER A 239 -17.77 -1.66 -10.89
N SER A 240 -18.81 -1.99 -10.13
CA SER A 240 -19.70 -1.01 -9.50
C SER A 240 -19.18 -0.56 -8.13
N GLY A 241 -19.70 0.57 -7.63
CA GLY A 241 -19.34 1.07 -6.29
C GLY A 241 -17.96 1.73 -6.22
N ILE A 242 -17.49 2.32 -7.32
CA ILE A 242 -16.12 2.85 -7.41
C ILE A 242 -15.94 4.22 -6.73
N ASN A 243 -17.01 4.99 -6.49
CA ASN A 243 -16.91 6.38 -6.02
C ASN A 243 -16.30 6.48 -4.63
N SER A 244 -16.56 5.51 -3.76
CA SER A 244 -16.03 5.50 -2.40
C SER A 244 -15.88 4.09 -1.86
N ILE A 245 -14.83 3.88 -1.08
CA ILE A 245 -14.59 2.62 -0.38
C ILE A 245 -14.32 2.90 1.11
N VAL A 246 -14.64 1.92 1.95
CA VAL A 246 -14.37 1.98 3.39
C VAL A 246 -13.31 0.95 3.73
N VAL A 247 -12.19 1.39 4.30
CA VAL A 247 -11.09 0.54 4.73
C VAL A 247 -10.68 0.97 6.13
N ASN A 248 -10.64 0.04 7.08
CA ASN A 248 -10.30 0.32 8.49
C ASN A 248 -11.08 1.50 9.11
N ASP A 249 -12.41 1.51 8.91
CA ASP A 249 -13.33 2.58 9.36
C ASP A 249 -13.05 3.98 8.79
N GLN A 250 -12.20 4.08 7.77
CA GLN A 250 -11.91 5.32 7.05
C GLN A 250 -12.57 5.31 5.67
N THR A 251 -13.23 6.41 5.32
CA THR A 251 -13.85 6.57 3.99
C THR A 251 -12.85 7.18 3.02
N TYR A 252 -12.64 6.50 1.91
CA TYR A 252 -11.83 6.95 0.79
C TYR A 252 -12.72 7.30 -0.39
N THR A 253 -12.48 8.42 -1.05
CA THR A 253 -13.24 8.89 -2.22
C THR A 253 -12.35 8.89 -3.46
N LEU A 254 -12.90 8.39 -4.57
CA LEU A 254 -12.18 8.30 -5.83
C LEU A 254 -11.76 9.69 -6.31
N SER A 255 -10.48 9.85 -6.63
CA SER A 255 -9.90 11.12 -7.09
C SER A 255 -9.50 11.08 -8.56
N ARG A 256 -9.00 9.94 -9.04
CA ARG A 256 -8.62 9.74 -10.46
C ARG A 256 -8.59 8.27 -10.83
N ILE A 257 -8.65 8.02 -12.14
CA ILE A 257 -8.58 6.68 -12.72
C ILE A 257 -7.44 6.68 -13.74
N LEU A 258 -6.58 5.67 -13.68
CA LEU A 258 -5.61 5.37 -14.74
C LEU A 258 -6.02 4.06 -15.42
N ILE A 259 -6.02 4.04 -16.75
CA ILE A 259 -6.25 2.86 -17.56
C ILE A 259 -4.98 2.63 -18.38
N ASN A 260 -4.36 1.46 -18.23
CA ASN A 260 -3.09 1.13 -18.88
C ASN A 260 -1.99 2.19 -18.67
N GLY A 261 -2.00 2.84 -17.50
CA GLY A 261 -1.05 3.90 -17.14
C GLY A 261 -1.42 5.31 -17.62
N GLU A 262 -2.46 5.44 -18.45
CA GLU A 262 -2.94 6.74 -18.94
C GLU A 262 -4.05 7.30 -18.05
N LEU A 263 -3.98 8.60 -17.77
CA LEU A 263 -5.00 9.28 -16.96
C LEU A 263 -6.29 9.43 -17.77
N VAL A 264 -7.41 8.97 -17.19
CA VAL A 264 -8.74 9.14 -17.76
C VAL A 264 -9.09 10.64 -17.85
N GLY A 265 -9.59 11.06 -19.01
CA GLY A 265 -10.01 12.44 -19.25
C GLY A 265 -11.14 12.87 -18.32
N LYS A 266 -11.28 14.18 -18.11
CA LYS A 266 -12.27 14.72 -17.16
C LYS A 266 -13.71 14.31 -17.49
N GLU A 267 -14.08 14.34 -18.78
CA GLU A 267 -15.45 14.01 -19.21
C GLU A 267 -15.79 12.55 -18.91
N ASP A 268 -14.88 11.63 -19.23
CA ASP A 268 -15.04 10.20 -18.92
C ASP A 268 -15.02 9.93 -17.42
N PHE A 269 -14.15 10.64 -16.68
CA PHE A 269 -14.11 10.54 -15.22
C PHE A 269 -15.44 10.98 -14.59
N ASP A 270 -15.99 12.12 -15.01
CA ASP A 270 -17.28 12.63 -14.54
C ASP A 270 -18.42 11.65 -14.90
N TYR A 271 -18.34 11.00 -16.07
CA TYR A 271 -19.25 9.93 -16.46
C TYR A 271 -19.18 8.73 -15.49
N TYR A 272 -17.99 8.18 -15.23
CA TYR A 272 -17.81 7.05 -14.31
C TYR A 272 -18.26 7.40 -12.88
N MET A 273 -18.00 8.63 -12.43
CA MET A 273 -18.45 9.13 -11.12
C MET A 273 -19.99 9.22 -11.04
N SER A 274 -20.64 9.64 -12.12
CA SER A 274 -22.11 9.72 -12.17
C SER A 274 -22.78 8.35 -12.15
N MET A 275 -22.17 7.36 -12.81
CA MET A 275 -22.64 5.98 -12.88
C MET A 275 -22.27 5.18 -11.63
N ASN A 276 -21.27 5.64 -10.87
CA ASN A 276 -20.65 4.90 -9.78
C ASN A 276 -20.18 3.50 -10.23
N GLU A 277 -19.69 3.42 -11.45
CA GLU A 277 -19.27 2.17 -12.09
C GLU A 277 -18.19 2.44 -13.13
N TYR A 278 -17.21 1.54 -13.21
CA TYR A 278 -16.31 1.45 -14.35
C TYR A 278 -16.75 0.27 -15.22
N SER A 279 -16.93 0.53 -16.52
CA SER A 279 -17.34 -0.47 -17.50
C SER A 279 -16.53 -0.31 -18.78
N THR A 280 -15.98 -1.40 -19.29
CA THR A 280 -15.22 -1.39 -20.55
C THR A 280 -15.33 -2.71 -21.29
N ARG A 281 -15.19 -2.68 -22.61
CA ARG A 281 -15.13 -3.89 -23.43
C ARG A 281 -13.69 -4.38 -23.52
N VAL A 282 -13.50 -5.68 -23.34
CA VAL A 282 -12.18 -6.31 -23.27
C VAL A 282 -11.71 -6.66 -24.67
N THR A 283 -10.82 -5.87 -25.24
CA THR A 283 -10.18 -6.15 -26.55
C THR A 283 -8.68 -6.36 -26.44
N GLN A 284 -8.12 -6.07 -25.26
CA GLN A 284 -6.71 -6.18 -24.93
C GLN A 284 -6.57 -6.43 -23.42
N LYS A 285 -5.34 -6.58 -22.95
CA LYS A 285 -5.04 -6.53 -21.52
C LYS A 285 -5.39 -5.15 -20.95
N ILE A 286 -6.05 -5.13 -19.80
CA ILE A 286 -6.46 -3.88 -19.15
C ILE A 286 -5.94 -3.85 -17.71
N ASP A 287 -5.16 -2.84 -17.37
CA ASP A 287 -4.74 -2.49 -16.01
C ASP A 287 -5.47 -1.21 -15.59
N VAL A 288 -6.40 -1.33 -14.65
CA VAL A 288 -7.20 -0.22 -14.13
C VAL A 288 -6.72 0.09 -12.72
N LYS A 289 -6.29 1.33 -12.51
CA LYS A 289 -5.91 1.84 -11.18
C LYS A 289 -6.88 2.92 -10.75
N LEU A 290 -7.62 2.64 -9.69
CA LEU A 290 -8.52 3.56 -9.03
C LEU A 290 -7.77 4.21 -7.86
N TYR A 291 -7.52 5.51 -7.95
CA TYR A 291 -6.84 6.27 -6.92
C TYR A 291 -7.85 6.95 -6.02
N TYR A 292 -7.65 6.85 -4.71
CA TYR A 292 -8.56 7.38 -3.72
C TYR A 292 -7.88 8.30 -2.71
N VAL A 293 -8.56 9.38 -2.34
CA VAL A 293 -8.15 10.31 -1.27
C VAL A 293 -8.99 10.05 -0.03
N LEU A 294 -8.36 10.11 1.15
CA LEU A 294 -9.06 10.04 2.43
C LEU A 294 -10.05 11.21 2.56
N LYS A 295 -11.32 10.91 2.88
CA LYS A 295 -12.35 11.94 3.04
C LYS A 295 -12.04 12.83 4.24
N ALA A 296 -12.00 14.14 4.02
CA ALA A 296 -11.78 15.13 5.06
C ALA A 296 -12.86 15.01 6.15
N GLY A 297 -12.48 14.53 7.33
CA GLY A 297 -13.38 14.23 8.45
C GLY A 297 -13.10 12.90 9.17
N ASP A 298 -12.47 11.94 8.47
CA ASP A 298 -12.13 10.61 9.02
C ASP A 298 -10.65 10.49 9.47
N ALA A 299 -9.86 11.56 9.30
CA ALA A 299 -8.51 11.66 9.85
C ALA A 299 -8.60 11.94 11.36
N LYS A 300 -8.32 10.93 12.19
CA LYS A 300 -8.12 11.10 13.64
C LYS A 300 -6.68 11.46 13.96
#